data_AF-A0A2A6B4T5-F1
#
_entry.id   AF-A0A2A6B4T5-F1
#
_cell.length_a   1.000
_cell.length_b   1.000
_cell.length_c   1.000
_cell.angle_alpha   90.00
_cell.angle_beta   90.00
_cell.angle_gamma   90.00
#
_symmetry.space_group_name_H-M   'P 1'
#
loop_
_entity.id
_entity.type
_entity.pdbx_description
1 polymer ?
#
loop_
_entity_poly.entity_id
_entity_poly.type
_entity_poly.pdbx_seq_one_letter_code
_entity_poly.pdbx_strand_id
1 'polypeptide(L)'
;MEPIEEDDAVPTNHIALTQMSLFPKFKPIHEVVPRLSFYERVRLDTLTSLNFMEFQNQMVLCHRERGILFKGFRILEKRIERLMAGDRTGEDVKLESFLVFLKIGHITLLAGDFARALSAYQQALSLCEEHFWKDPGAFFGLGIVYLHFKSYGWYVDCLLFFLYSSC
;
A
#
# COMPACT_ATOMS: atom_id res chain seq x y z
N MET A 1 -22.29 4.93 53.75
CA MET A 1 -22.19 3.46 53.63
C MET A 1 -21.83 3.19 52.17
N GLU A 2 -20.53 3.13 51.85
CA GLU A 2 -20.01 2.35 50.70
C GLU A 2 -20.02 0.84 51.07
N PRO A 3 -19.61 -0.16 50.24
CA PRO A 3 -19.00 -0.19 48.87
C PRO A 3 -19.50 -1.33 47.92
N ILE A 4 -18.74 -1.60 46.82
CA ILE A 4 -18.56 -2.84 45.97
C ILE A 4 -19.20 -2.73 44.56
N GLU A 5 -18.45 -2.38 43.47
CA GLU A 5 -17.63 -3.21 42.52
C GLU A 5 -18.50 -4.11 41.59
N GLU A 6 -18.26 -4.38 40.30
CA GLU A 6 -17.15 -4.25 39.36
C GLU A 6 -17.71 -4.44 37.91
N ASP A 7 -16.87 -4.13 36.91
CA ASP A 7 -16.86 -4.41 35.45
C ASP A 7 -17.99 -5.19 34.72
N ASP A 8 -18.27 -4.76 33.48
CA ASP A 8 -18.11 -5.63 32.29
C ASP A 8 -18.38 -4.91 30.95
N ALA A 9 -17.27 -4.62 30.28
CA ALA A 9 -16.99 -4.92 28.87
C ALA A 9 -18.00 -4.54 27.77
N VAL A 10 -17.57 -3.54 26.99
CA VAL A 10 -17.90 -3.30 25.58
C VAL A 10 -17.84 -4.63 24.79
N PRO A 11 -18.85 -4.99 23.97
CA PRO A 11 -18.75 -6.15 23.11
C PRO A 11 -17.77 -5.86 21.97
N THR A 12 -16.52 -6.25 22.19
CA THR A 12 -15.47 -6.42 21.19
C THR A 12 -15.91 -7.50 20.22
N ASN A 13 -16.60 -7.11 19.14
CA ASN A 13 -16.83 -8.00 18.01
C ASN A 13 -15.49 -8.24 17.32
N HIS A 14 -14.84 -9.33 17.75
CA HIS A 14 -13.73 -9.98 17.08
C HIS A 14 -14.19 -10.46 15.70
N ILE A 15 -14.16 -9.56 14.71
CA ILE A 15 -14.13 -9.97 13.31
C ILE A 15 -12.71 -10.46 13.07
N ALA A 16 -12.57 -11.79 13.17
CA ALA A 16 -11.34 -12.52 12.92
C ALA A 16 -10.70 -12.07 11.59
N LEU A 17 -9.50 -11.51 11.69
CA LEU A 17 -8.57 -11.19 10.60
C LEU A 17 -8.04 -12.47 9.97
N THR A 18 -8.89 -13.26 9.32
CA THR A 18 -8.46 -14.51 8.67
C THR A 18 -8.98 -14.61 7.25
N GLN A 19 -8.67 -13.65 6.38
CA GLN A 19 -8.58 -13.87 4.93
C GLN A 19 -7.55 -12.92 4.30
N MET A 20 -6.26 -13.15 4.57
CA MET A 20 -5.15 -12.48 3.88
C MET A 20 -4.22 -13.50 3.20
N SER A 21 -4.79 -14.45 2.46
CA SER A 21 -3.99 -15.51 1.80
C SER A 21 -4.47 -15.97 0.41
N LEU A 22 -5.44 -15.32 -0.22
CA LEU A 22 -5.86 -15.64 -1.60
C LEU A 22 -5.54 -14.51 -2.58
N PHE A 23 -4.27 -14.15 -2.67
CA PHE A 23 -3.75 -13.52 -3.89
C PHE A 23 -2.96 -14.57 -4.67
N PRO A 24 -3.19 -14.72 -5.99
CA PRO A 24 -2.43 -15.67 -6.79
C PRO A 24 -0.94 -15.30 -6.69
N LYS A 25 -0.18 -16.18 -6.04
CA LYS A 25 1.29 -16.07 -5.94
C LYS A 25 1.82 -16.15 -7.37
N PHE A 26 2.14 -15.00 -7.96
CA PHE A 26 2.80 -14.93 -9.25
C PHE A 26 4.14 -15.68 -9.11
N LYS A 27 4.28 -16.80 -9.83
CA LYS A 27 5.45 -17.68 -9.77
C LYS A 27 6.70 -16.85 -10.14
N PRO A 28 7.75 -16.80 -9.31
CA PRO A 28 8.90 -15.93 -9.57
C PRO A 28 9.68 -16.49 -10.78
N ILE A 29 9.62 -15.77 -11.88
CA ILE A 29 10.55 -15.93 -13.00
C ILE A 29 11.91 -15.53 -12.43
N HIS A 30 12.85 -16.50 -12.40
CA HIS A 30 14.26 -16.41 -11.98
C HIS A 30 14.69 -15.03 -11.44
N GLU A 31 14.97 -14.95 -10.14
CA GLU A 31 15.00 -13.77 -9.28
C GLU A 31 16.19 -12.79 -9.52
N VAL A 32 16.44 -12.43 -10.78
CA VAL A 32 17.44 -11.42 -11.14
C VAL A 32 16.88 -10.06 -10.74
N VAL A 33 17.49 -9.45 -9.72
CA VAL A 33 17.17 -8.05 -9.37
C VAL A 33 17.45 -7.21 -10.60
N PRO A 34 16.45 -6.56 -11.19
CA PRO A 34 16.66 -5.84 -12.43
C PRO A 34 17.59 -4.66 -12.19
N ARG A 35 18.56 -4.46 -13.07
CA ARG A 35 19.45 -3.30 -12.99
C ARG A 35 18.72 -2.06 -13.52
N LEU A 36 18.66 -1.02 -12.71
CA LEU A 36 18.18 0.31 -13.12
C LEU A 36 19.32 1.08 -13.79
N SER A 37 19.04 1.68 -14.96
CA SER A 37 19.88 2.72 -15.56
C SER A 37 19.88 3.99 -14.69
N PHE A 38 20.89 4.85 -14.83
CA PHE A 38 20.99 6.11 -14.09
C PHE A 38 19.72 6.97 -14.25
N TYR A 39 19.23 7.11 -15.48
CA TYR A 39 17.99 7.85 -15.77
C TYR A 39 16.76 7.23 -15.10
N GLU A 40 16.68 5.90 -15.06
CA GLU A 40 15.56 5.19 -14.41
C GLU A 40 15.57 5.40 -12.89
N ARG A 41 16.75 5.50 -12.26
CA ARG A 41 16.86 5.80 -10.82
C ARG A 41 16.40 7.21 -10.50
N VAL A 42 16.92 8.20 -11.24
CA VAL A 42 16.51 9.60 -11.04
C VAL A 42 15.01 9.74 -11.24
N ARG A 43 14.44 9.11 -12.29
CA ARG A 43 13.00 9.11 -12.50
C ARG A 43 12.27 8.45 -11.34
N LEU A 44 12.69 7.28 -10.88
CA LEU A 44 12.09 6.58 -9.74
C LEU A 44 12.07 7.44 -8.47
N ASP A 45 13.16 8.14 -8.18
CA ASP A 45 13.26 9.01 -7.00
C ASP A 45 12.29 10.19 -7.08
N THR A 46 12.08 10.76 -8.27
CA THR A 46 11.11 11.85 -8.49
C THR A 46 9.64 11.43 -8.43
N LEU A 47 9.33 10.13 -8.53
CA LEU A 47 7.94 9.67 -8.55
C LEU A 47 7.28 9.75 -7.17
N THR A 48 6.16 10.46 -7.12
CA THR A 48 5.29 10.57 -5.94
C THR A 48 3.85 10.28 -6.36
N SER A 49 2.98 9.97 -5.40
CA SER A 49 1.53 9.84 -5.62
C SER A 49 0.89 11.04 -6.32
N LEU A 50 1.46 12.24 -6.23
CA LEU A 50 0.96 13.44 -6.92
C LEU A 50 0.98 13.29 -8.46
N ASN A 51 1.87 12.44 -8.99
CA ASN A 51 1.92 12.11 -10.41
C ASN A 51 0.77 11.19 -10.84
N PHE A 52 -0.12 10.77 -9.94
CA PHE A 52 -1.22 9.86 -10.24
C PHE A 52 -2.10 10.39 -11.39
N MET A 53 -2.42 11.68 -11.40
CA MET A 53 -3.23 12.28 -12.46
C MET A 53 -2.52 12.30 -13.82
N GLU A 54 -1.19 12.46 -13.82
CA GLU A 54 -0.35 12.37 -15.03
C GLU A 54 -0.34 10.93 -15.57
N PHE A 55 -0.17 9.96 -14.67
CA PHE A 55 -0.16 8.53 -14.98
C PHE A 55 -1.54 8.01 -15.42
N GLN A 56 -2.63 8.57 -14.90
CA GLN A 56 -3.99 8.14 -15.21
C GLN A 56 -4.54 8.77 -16.50
N ASN A 57 -4.19 10.03 -16.79
CA ASN A 57 -4.63 10.71 -18.03
C ASN A 57 -3.90 10.20 -19.28
N GLN A 58 -2.69 9.65 -19.14
CA GLN A 58 -2.03 8.93 -20.23
C GLN A 58 -2.62 7.52 -20.31
N MET A 59 -3.74 7.35 -21.04
CA MET A 59 -4.52 6.10 -21.19
C MET A 59 -3.70 4.83 -21.49
N VAL A 60 -2.43 4.93 -21.89
CA VAL A 60 -1.50 3.81 -21.91
C VAL A 60 -0.13 4.32 -21.45
N LEU A 61 0.22 4.08 -20.19
CA LEU A 61 1.63 4.18 -19.76
C LEU A 61 2.48 3.46 -20.79
N CYS A 62 3.45 4.18 -21.38
CA CYS A 62 4.41 3.58 -22.29
C CYS A 62 5.00 2.34 -21.60
N HIS A 63 5.19 1.24 -22.34
CA HIS A 63 5.79 0.01 -21.80
C HIS A 63 7.08 0.29 -21.00
N ARG A 64 7.79 1.37 -21.35
CA ARG A 64 8.96 1.87 -20.64
C ARG A 64 8.66 2.34 -19.21
N GLU A 65 7.61 3.13 -18.98
CA GLU A 65 7.28 3.68 -17.65
C GLU A 65 6.76 2.59 -16.71
N ARG A 66 5.94 1.67 -17.22
CA ARG A 66 5.55 0.46 -16.45
C ARG A 66 6.76 -0.41 -16.12
N GLY A 67 7.73 -0.50 -17.03
CA GLY A 67 9.00 -1.16 -16.77
C GLY A 67 9.76 -0.54 -15.59
N ILE A 68 9.83 0.79 -15.52
CA ILE A 68 10.51 1.50 -14.42
C ILE A 68 9.80 1.23 -13.08
N LEU A 69 8.46 1.33 -13.05
CA LEU A 69 7.67 1.04 -11.84
C LEU A 69 7.90 -0.40 -11.35
N PHE A 70 7.83 -1.39 -12.25
CA PHE A 70 8.02 -2.79 -11.89
C PHE A 70 9.44 -3.08 -11.37
N LYS A 71 10.47 -2.54 -12.04
CA LYS A 71 11.86 -2.67 -11.59
C LYS A 71 12.05 -2.01 -10.22
N GLY A 72 11.54 -0.80 -10.04
CA GLY A 72 11.61 -0.05 -8.80
C GLY A 72 10.93 -0.77 -7.65
N PHE A 73 9.72 -1.27 -7.88
CA PHE A 73 8.98 -2.08 -6.92
C PHE A 73 9.78 -3.31 -6.44
N ARG A 74 10.38 -4.08 -7.36
CA ARG A 74 11.19 -5.26 -7.02
C ARG A 74 12.44 -4.92 -6.21
N ILE A 75 13.08 -3.80 -6.50
CA ILE A 75 14.26 -3.35 -5.74
C ILE A 75 13.87 -2.93 -4.33
N LEU A 76 12.73 -2.24 -4.18
CA LEU A 76 12.24 -1.79 -2.88
C LEU A 76 11.74 -2.95 -2.02
N GLU A 77 11.03 -3.94 -2.59
CA GLU A 77 10.67 -5.19 -1.89
C GLU A 77 11.92 -5.87 -1.32
N LYS A 78 12.95 -6.11 -2.14
CA LYS A 78 14.19 -6.72 -1.65
C LYS A 78 14.95 -5.85 -0.65
N ARG A 79 14.78 -4.52 -0.69
CA ARG A 79 15.39 -3.62 0.29
C ARG A 79 14.67 -3.78 1.63
N ILE A 80 13.35 -3.83 1.63
CA ILE A 80 12.58 -3.95 2.87
C ILE A 80 12.79 -5.31 3.53
N GLU A 81 12.85 -6.39 2.74
CA GLU A 81 13.19 -7.72 3.26
C GLU A 81 14.56 -7.74 3.96
N ARG A 82 15.56 -7.08 3.39
CA ARG A 82 16.89 -6.96 4.01
C ARG A 82 16.89 -6.11 5.27
N LEU A 83 16.06 -5.07 5.34
CA LEU A 83 15.92 -4.22 6.52
C LEU A 83 15.21 -4.97 7.65
N MET A 84 14.17 -5.76 7.33
CA MET A 84 13.38 -6.53 8.29
C MET A 84 14.08 -7.81 8.75
N ALA A 85 14.95 -8.41 7.93
CA ALA A 85 15.71 -9.61 8.29
C ALA A 85 16.95 -9.32 9.15
N GLY A 86 17.38 -8.05 9.24
CA GLY A 86 18.52 -7.68 10.07
C GLY A 86 18.10 -7.45 11.53
N ASP A 87 18.90 -7.92 12.49
CA ASP A 87 18.74 -7.70 13.93
C ASP A 87 18.96 -6.23 14.38
N ARG A 88 18.92 -5.26 13.45
CA ARG A 88 19.16 -3.85 13.75
C ARG A 88 17.91 -3.23 14.36
N THR A 89 17.78 -3.33 15.68
CA THR A 89 16.75 -2.61 16.45
C THR A 89 17.23 -1.19 16.75
N GLY A 90 16.88 -0.25 15.87
CA GLY A 90 17.16 1.18 16.06
C GLY A 90 16.04 2.04 15.48
N GLU A 91 15.85 3.23 16.06
CA GLU A 91 14.87 4.21 15.58
C GLU A 91 15.15 4.64 14.13
N ASP A 92 16.43 4.70 13.76
CA ASP A 92 16.88 4.95 12.38
C ASP A 92 16.37 3.89 11.38
N VAL A 93 16.30 2.61 11.79
CA VAL A 93 15.83 1.51 10.94
C VAL A 93 14.32 1.59 10.75
N LYS A 94 13.58 2.03 11.78
CA LYS A 94 12.13 2.27 11.66
C LYS A 94 11.85 3.39 10.67
N LEU A 95 12.61 4.49 10.74
CA LEU A 95 12.46 5.61 9.82
C LEU A 95 12.86 5.22 8.39
N GLU A 96 13.94 4.48 8.20
CA GLU A 96 14.33 3.99 6.87
C GLU A 96 13.26 3.05 6.29
N SER A 97 12.75 2.11 7.10
CA SER A 97 11.70 1.18 6.69
C SER A 97 10.40 1.90 6.34
N PHE A 98 10.03 2.92 7.12
CA PHE A 98 8.90 3.81 6.83
C PHE A 98 9.02 4.47 5.46
N LEU A 99 10.17 5.08 5.15
CA LEU A 99 10.41 5.75 3.86
C LEU A 99 10.33 4.75 2.69
N VAL A 100 10.84 3.52 2.88
CA VAL A 100 10.76 2.49 1.85
C VAL A 100 9.31 2.02 1.65
N PHE A 101 8.52 1.79 2.71
CA PHE A 101 7.09 1.46 2.59
C PHE A 101 6.31 2.56 1.90
N LEU A 102 6.59 3.82 2.22
CA LEU A 102 5.93 4.96 1.59
C LEU A 102 6.20 5.00 0.09
N LYS A 103 7.46 4.78 -0.32
CA LYS A 103 7.85 4.72 -1.72
C LYS A 103 7.20 3.54 -2.45
N ILE A 104 7.08 2.37 -1.79
CA ILE A 104 6.34 1.22 -2.32
C ILE A 104 4.88 1.58 -2.55
N GLY A 105 4.23 2.25 -1.58
CA GLY A 105 2.85 2.72 -1.70
C GLY A 105 2.65 3.64 -2.91
N HIS A 106 3.54 4.60 -3.12
CA HIS A 106 3.48 5.48 -4.30
C HIS A 106 3.63 4.73 -5.63
N ILE A 107 4.61 3.82 -5.73
CA ILE A 107 4.87 3.08 -6.97
C ILE A 107 3.72 2.11 -7.28
N THR A 108 3.19 1.43 -6.27
CA THR A 108 2.06 0.49 -6.44
C THR A 108 0.77 1.22 -6.80
N LEU A 109 0.54 2.41 -6.23
CA LEU A 109 -0.55 3.29 -6.63
C LEU A 109 -0.43 3.71 -8.11
N LEU A 110 0.75 4.14 -8.55
CA LEU A 110 1.00 4.50 -9.96
C LEU A 110 0.92 3.28 -10.89
N ALA A 111 1.18 2.08 -10.39
CA ALA A 111 1.01 0.83 -11.14
C ALA A 111 -0.46 0.36 -11.23
N GLY A 112 -1.37 0.99 -10.49
CA GLY A 112 -2.80 0.63 -10.44
C GLY A 112 -3.13 -0.54 -9.50
N ASP A 113 -2.19 -0.99 -8.67
CA ASP A 113 -2.44 -2.04 -7.67
C ASP A 113 -2.79 -1.40 -6.32
N PHE A 114 -4.06 -1.00 -6.19
CA PHE A 114 -4.57 -0.29 -5.02
C PHE A 114 -4.58 -1.13 -3.74
N ALA A 115 -4.70 -2.46 -3.84
CA ALA A 115 -4.69 -3.35 -2.68
C ALA A 115 -3.30 -3.43 -2.05
N ARG A 116 -2.26 -3.59 -2.88
CA ARG A 116 -0.87 -3.55 -2.39
C ARG A 116 -0.49 -2.17 -1.88
N ALA A 117 -0.96 -1.11 -2.54
CA ALA A 117 -0.73 0.26 -2.08
C ALA A 117 -1.31 0.49 -0.68
N LEU A 118 -2.54 0.03 -0.42
CA LEU A 118 -3.16 0.15 0.89
C LEU A 118 -2.36 -0.58 1.98
N SER A 119 -1.95 -1.82 1.70
CA SER A 119 -1.17 -2.62 2.64
C SER A 119 0.16 -1.94 3.00
N ALA A 120 0.87 -1.39 1.99
CA ALA A 120 2.11 -0.67 2.22
C ALA A 120 1.90 0.61 3.04
N TYR A 121 0.82 1.37 2.78
CA TYR A 121 0.49 2.55 3.57
C TYR A 121 0.11 2.22 5.02
N GLN A 122 -0.64 1.13 5.25
CA GLN A 122 -0.96 0.66 6.60
C GLN A 122 0.30 0.25 7.36
N GLN A 123 1.24 -0.42 6.69
CA GLN A 123 2.53 -0.77 7.28
C GLN A 123 3.37 0.49 7.60
N ALA A 124 3.37 1.49 6.73
CA ALA A 124 4.03 2.78 7.01
C ALA A 124 3.42 3.49 8.23
N LEU A 125 2.09 3.56 8.32
CA LEU A 125 1.38 4.15 9.47
C LEU A 125 1.71 3.42 10.78
N SER A 126 1.79 2.08 10.74
CA SER A 126 2.13 1.27 11.92
C SER A 126 3.54 1.54 12.46
N LEU A 127 4.46 2.01 11.60
CA LEU A 127 5.84 2.29 11.98
C LEU A 127 6.00 3.72 12.51
N CYS A 128 5.51 4.71 11.78
CA CYS A 128 5.73 6.13 12.06
C CYS A 128 4.55 6.98 11.61
N GLU A 129 3.52 7.09 12.45
CA GLU A 129 2.35 7.92 12.16
C GLU A 129 2.68 9.41 12.07
N GLU A 130 3.50 9.95 12.98
CA GLU A 130 3.81 11.39 13.04
C GLU A 130 4.48 11.92 11.76
N HIS A 131 5.30 11.10 11.10
CA HIS A 131 6.00 11.46 9.87
C HIS A 131 5.13 11.32 8.63
N PHE A 132 4.09 10.49 8.69
CA PHE A 132 3.17 10.25 7.58
C PHE A 132 2.37 11.51 7.23
N TRP A 133 1.85 12.20 8.24
CA TRP A 133 1.04 13.41 8.05
C TRP A 133 1.86 14.61 7.55
N LYS A 134 3.19 14.56 7.66
CA LYS A 134 4.09 15.62 7.18
C LYS A 134 4.29 15.59 5.66
N ASP A 135 4.10 14.45 5.02
CA ASP A 135 4.23 14.34 3.56
C ASP A 135 2.85 14.49 2.88
N PRO A 136 2.62 15.58 2.12
CA PRO A 136 1.37 15.77 1.38
C PRO A 136 1.18 14.70 0.29
N GLY A 137 2.27 14.12 -0.23
CA GLY A 137 2.20 13.01 -1.18
C GLY A 137 1.56 11.78 -0.55
N ALA A 138 2.08 11.35 0.62
CA ALA A 138 1.54 10.23 1.39
C ALA A 138 0.02 10.33 1.60
N PHE A 139 -0.43 11.48 2.12
CA PHE A 139 -1.85 11.70 2.41
C PHE A 139 -2.72 11.69 1.15
N PHE A 140 -2.26 12.35 0.07
CA PHE A 140 -2.96 12.33 -1.22
C PHE A 140 -3.10 10.91 -1.76
N GLY A 141 -2.01 10.12 -1.75
CA GLY A 141 -2.01 8.75 -2.23
C GLY A 141 -2.97 7.85 -1.46
N LEU A 142 -2.99 7.99 -0.13
CA LEU A 142 -3.91 7.25 0.74
C LEU A 142 -5.38 7.61 0.46
N GLY A 143 -5.68 8.90 0.23
CA GLY A 143 -7.02 9.36 -0.12
C GLY A 143 -7.54 8.74 -1.42
N ILE A 144 -6.70 8.64 -2.46
CA ILE A 144 -7.05 7.99 -3.73
C ILE A 144 -7.38 6.52 -3.52
N VAL A 145 -6.56 5.80 -2.73
CA VAL A 145 -6.77 4.38 -2.43
C VAL A 145 -8.11 4.17 -1.71
N TYR A 146 -8.42 4.98 -0.69
CA TYR A 146 -9.70 4.89 0.02
C TYR A 146 -10.90 5.20 -0.89
N LEU A 147 -10.79 6.20 -1.76
CA LEU A 147 -11.85 6.53 -2.71
C LEU A 147 -12.13 5.37 -3.67
N HIS A 148 -11.07 4.71 -4.14
CA HIS A 148 -11.18 3.54 -5.01
C HIS A 148 -11.89 2.37 -4.32
N PHE A 149 -11.54 2.07 -3.06
CA PHE A 149 -12.25 1.04 -2.29
C PHE A 149 -13.70 1.38 -1.98
N LYS A 150 -13.99 2.65 -1.68
CA LYS A 150 -15.36 3.12 -1.47
C LYS A 150 -16.21 2.94 -2.73
N SER A 151 -15.64 3.14 -3.93
CA SER A 151 -16.34 2.91 -5.21
C SER A 151 -16.80 1.47 -5.39
N TYR A 152 -16.05 0.48 -4.88
CA TYR A 152 -16.45 -0.93 -4.98
C TYR A 152 -17.64 -1.28 -4.10
N GLY A 153 -17.83 -0.60 -2.96
CA GLY A 153 -19.02 -0.77 -2.11
C GLY A 153 -20.30 -0.52 -2.90
N TRP A 154 -20.37 0.62 -3.59
CA TRP A 154 -21.50 0.97 -4.45
C TRP A 154 -21.75 -0.06 -5.56
N TYR A 155 -20.69 -0.61 -6.16
CA TYR A 155 -20.83 -1.63 -7.20
C TYR A 155 -21.46 -2.92 -6.64
N VAL A 156 -21.00 -3.38 -5.47
CA VAL A 156 -21.53 -4.57 -4.81
C VAL A 156 -22.99 -4.37 -4.40
N ASP A 157 -23.33 -3.21 -3.85
CA ASP A 157 -24.70 -2.86 -3.47
C ASP A 157 -25.63 -2.84 -4.69
N CYS A 158 -25.20 -2.24 -5.81
CA CYS A 158 -25.96 -2.27 -7.06
C CYS A 158 -26.16 -3.69 -7.61
N LEU A 159 -25.12 -4.53 -7.57
CA LEU A 159 -25.21 -5.92 -8.03
C LEU A 159 -26.16 -6.75 -7.17
N LEU A 160 -26.10 -6.58 -5.84
CA LEU A 160 -27.00 -7.21 -4.89
C LEU A 160 -28.44 -6.79 -5.13
N PHE A 161 -28.70 -5.49 -5.34
CA PHE A 161 -30.03 -4.98 -5.67
C PHE A 161 -30.59 -5.62 -6.96
N PHE A 162 -29.77 -5.72 -8.00
CA PHE A 162 -30.16 -6.35 -9.27
C PHE A 162 -30.51 -7.84 -9.11
N LEU A 163 -29.69 -8.59 -8.38
CA LEU A 163 -29.93 -10.01 -8.11
C LEU A 163 -31.17 -10.22 -7.22
N TYR A 164 -31.37 -9.36 -6.22
CA TYR A 164 -32.51 -9.45 -5.30
C TYR A 164 -33.84 -9.10 -5.98
N SER A 165 -33.83 -8.23 -6.99
CA SER A 165 -35.03 -7.87 -7.77
C SER A 165 -35.40 -8.90 -8.86
N SER A 166 -34.52 -9.85 -9.16
CA SER A 166 -34.73 -10.89 -10.19
C SER A 166 -35.27 -12.21 -9.60
N CYS A 167 -35.47 -12.27 -8.28
CA CYS A 167 -36.20 -13.31 -7.56
C CYS A 167 -37.59 -12.80 -7.17
#